data_AF-A0A947X8M8-F1
#
_entry.id   AF-A0A947X8M8-F1
#
_cell.length_a   1.000
_cell.length_b   1.000
_cell.length_c   1.000
_cell.angle_alpha   90.00
_cell.angle_beta   90.00
_cell.angle_gamma   90.00
#
_symmetry.space_group_name_H-M   'P 1'
#
loop_
_entity.id
_entity.type
_entity.pdbx_description
1 polymer ?
#
loop_
_entity_poly.entity_id
_entity_poly.type
_entity_poly.pdbx_seq_one_letter_code
_entity_poly.pdbx_strand_id
1 'polypeptide(L)' 'MIGTKFLNPGATVRILELAKGFYRPKEIIDLKERIEAETRAAELNVSVTKVIDCRRVEKIVKMKLELDALYVDWAHGKLS' A
#
# COMPACT_ATOMS: atom_id res chain seq x y z
N MET A 1 21.79 21.94 -23.17
CA MET A 1 22.55 21.15 -22.18
C MET A 1 21.93 21.39 -20.81
N ILE A 2 21.14 20.45 -20.30
CA ILE A 2 20.54 20.55 -18.97
C ILE A 2 21.57 20.00 -17.99
N GLY A 3 22.16 20.89 -17.18
CA GLY A 3 23.18 20.54 -16.20
C GLY A 3 22.60 19.60 -15.14
N THR A 4 23.13 18.39 -15.08
CA THR A 4 22.92 17.44 -13.99
C THR A 4 23.54 18.02 -12.71
N LYS A 5 22.74 18.72 -11.90
CA LYS A 5 23.11 19.06 -10.52
C LYS A 5 23.21 17.75 -9.74
N PHE A 6 24.43 17.25 -9.59
CA PHE A 6 24.74 16.21 -8.61
C PHE A 6 24.41 16.76 -7.22
N LEU A 7 23.40 16.18 -6.57
CA LEU A 7 23.07 16.49 -5.19
C LEU A 7 24.28 16.13 -4.32
N ASN A 8 24.66 17.02 -3.40
CA ASN A 8 25.69 16.76 -2.40
C ASN A 8 25.34 15.46 -1.65
N PRO A 9 26.28 14.53 -1.43
CA PRO A 9 26.03 13.28 -0.71
C PRO A 9 25.28 13.48 0.62
N GLY A 10 25.57 14.55 1.36
CA GLY A 10 24.88 14.88 2.60
C GLY A 10 23.42 15.34 2.42
N ALA A 11 23.06 15.89 1.25
CA ALA A 11 21.68 16.23 0.92
C ALA A 11 20.88 14.97 0.54
N THR A 12 21.51 14.01 -0.16
CA THR A 12 20.90 12.72 -0.49
C THR A 12 20.58 11.90 0.76
N VAL A 13 21.50 11.88 1.75
CA VAL A 13 21.27 11.19 3.03
C VAL A 13 20.13 11.82 3.82
N ARG A 14 20.03 13.16 3.88
CA ARG A 14 18.91 13.84 4.55
C ARG A 14 17.57 13.62 3.86
N ILE A 15 17.53 13.58 2.52
CA ILE A 15 16.31 13.23 1.78
C ILE A 15 15.91 11.79 2.06
N LEU A 16 16.88 10.87 2.15
CA LEU A 16 16.62 9.48 2.50
C LEU A 16 16.12 9.34 3.94
N GLU A 17 16.67 10.09 4.90
CA GLU A 17 16.20 10.11 6.29
C GLU A 17 14.81 10.75 6.45
N LEU A 18 14.54 11.83 5.73
CA LEU A 18 13.20 12.40 5.64
C LEU A 18 12.23 11.40 5.01
N ALA A 19 12.64 10.72 3.93
CA ALA A 19 11.83 9.71 3.27
C ALA A 19 11.57 8.49 4.17
N LYS A 20 12.49 8.09 5.05
CA LYS A 20 12.26 7.03 6.04
C LYS A 20 11.10 7.35 6.99
N GLY A 21 10.82 8.62 7.27
CA GLY A 21 9.65 9.05 8.04
C GLY A 21 8.32 9.03 7.26
N PHE A 22 8.38 8.97 5.92
CA PHE A 22 7.20 8.99 5.02
C PHE A 22 6.99 7.68 4.25
N TYR A 23 7.96 6.77 4.23
CA TYR A 23 7.90 5.52 3.49
C TYR A 23 7.07 4.50 4.27
N ARG A 24 5.99 4.02 3.66
CA ARG A 24 5.19 2.93 4.22
C ARG A 24 5.93 1.60 4.07
N PRO A 25 5.94 0.74 5.10
CA PRO A 25 6.46 -0.62 4.99
C PRO A 25 5.88 -1.36 3.78
N LYS A 26 6.72 -2.21 3.18
CA LYS A 26 6.38 -2.91 1.94
C LYS A 26 5.11 -3.74 2.08
N GLU A 27 4.90 -4.35 3.25
CA GLU A 27 3.73 -5.16 3.58
C GLU A 27 2.43 -4.38 3.45
N ILE A 28 2.42 -3.11 3.87
CA ILE A 28 1.25 -2.21 3.75
C ILE A 28 0.99 -1.89 2.27
N ILE A 29 2.05 -1.65 1.50
CA ILE A 29 1.95 -1.35 0.06
C ILE A 29 1.41 -2.57 -0.69
N ASP A 30 2.06 -3.73 -0.51
CA ASP A 30 1.70 -4.98 -1.18
C ASP A 30 0.27 -5.40 -0.85
N LEU A 31 -0.14 -5.31 0.43
CA LEU A 31 -1.51 -5.67 0.82
C LEU A 31 -2.53 -4.70 0.24
N LYS A 32 -2.22 -3.40 0.20
CA LYS A 32 -3.09 -2.40 -0.43
C LYS A 32 -3.29 -2.69 -1.92
N GLU A 33 -2.23 -2.98 -2.66
CA GLU A 33 -2.31 -3.33 -4.09
C GLU A 33 -3.14 -4.59 -4.32
N ARG A 34 -3.00 -5.60 -3.45
CA ARG A 34 -3.82 -6.82 -3.49
C ARG A 34 -5.30 -6.55 -3.24
N ILE A 35 -5.63 -5.68 -2.27
CA ILE A 35 -7.02 -5.27 -2.01
C ILE A 35 -7.62 -4.59 -3.24
N GLU A 36 -6.88 -3.68 -3.87
CA GLU A 36 -7.32 -2.97 -5.08
C GLU A 36 -7.53 -3.92 -6.27
N ALA A 37 -6.64 -4.90 -6.46
CA ALA A 37 -6.79 -5.92 -7.50
C ALA A 37 -8.03 -6.79 -7.26
N GLU A 38 -8.24 -7.25 -6.02
CA GLU A 38 -9.39 -8.09 -5.67
C GLU A 38 -10.72 -7.34 -5.74
N THR A 39 -10.72 -6.06 -5.37
CA THR A 39 -11.89 -5.19 -5.48
C THR A 39 -12.28 -4.99 -6.94
N ARG A 40 -11.31 -4.62 -7.80
CA ARG A 40 -11.56 -4.46 -9.25
C ARG A 40 -12.07 -5.75 -9.89
N ALA A 41 -11.53 -6.89 -9.50
CA ALA A 41 -11.98 -8.17 -10.01
C ALA A 41 -13.39 -8.56 -9.51
N ALA A 42 -13.75 -8.19 -8.28
CA ALA A 42 -15.11 -8.35 -7.77
C ALA A 42 -16.10 -7.45 -8.51
N GLU A 43 -15.76 -6.17 -8.71
CA GLU A 43 -16.57 -5.20 -9.45
C GLU A 43 -16.76 -5.62 -10.91
N LEU A 44 -15.71 -6.11 -11.58
CA LEU A 44 -15.81 -6.66 -12.93
C LEU A 44 -16.74 -7.87 -12.98
N ASN A 45 -16.64 -8.77 -12.01
CA ASN A 45 -17.52 -9.94 -11.96
C ASN A 45 -18.99 -9.50 -11.80
N VAL A 46 -19.28 -8.58 -10.88
CA VAL A 46 -20.63 -8.05 -10.68
C VAL A 46 -21.13 -7.32 -11.92
N SER A 47 -20.28 -6.56 -12.61
CA SER A 47 -20.70 -5.80 -13.79
C SER A 47 -21.14 -6.72 -14.93
N VAL A 48 -20.50 -7.89 -15.08
CA VAL A 48 -20.79 -8.92 -16.09
C VAL A 48 -21.95 -9.83 -15.67
N THR A 49 -21.92 -10.36 -14.45
CA THR A 49 -22.85 -11.41 -13.99
C THR A 49 -24.08 -10.89 -13.27
N LYS A 50 -24.05 -9.64 -12.80
CA LYS A 50 -25.05 -9.03 -11.88
C LYS A 50 -25.22 -9.76 -10.55
N VAL A 51 -24.31 -10.68 -10.21
CA VAL A 51 -24.32 -11.44 -8.95
C VAL A 51 -23.18 -10.98 -8.06
N ILE A 52 -23.49 -10.73 -6.78
CA ILE A 52 -22.50 -10.41 -5.76
C ILE A 52 -21.98 -11.72 -5.16
N ASP A 53 -20.66 -11.94 -5.26
CA ASP A 53 -19.98 -13.03 -4.59
C ASP A 53 -19.65 -12.62 -3.14
N CYS A 54 -20.51 -13.01 -2.20
CA CYS A 54 -20.35 -12.69 -0.79
C CYS A 54 -19.04 -13.24 -0.18
N ARG A 55 -18.56 -14.41 -0.62
CA ARG A 55 -17.29 -14.97 -0.12
C ARG A 55 -16.10 -14.12 -0.53
N ARG A 56 -16.15 -13.56 -1.75
CA ARG A 56 -15.13 -12.63 -2.23
C ARG A 56 -15.18 -11.31 -1.46
N VAL A 57 -16.37 -10.80 -1.17
CA VAL A 57 -16.54 -9.60 -0.33
C VAL A 57 -15.97 -9.83 1.06
N GLU A 58 -16.27 -10.95 1.71
CA GLU A 58 -15.71 -11.33 3.01
C GLU A 58 -14.19 -11.37 2.99
N LYS A 59 -13.59 -11.95 1.94
CA LYS A 59 -12.13 -11.95 1.75
C LYS A 59 -11.57 -10.53 1.67
N ILE A 60 -12.21 -9.63 0.92
CA ILE A 60 -11.78 -8.23 0.78
C ILE A 60 -11.88 -7.49 2.12
N VAL A 61 -12.97 -7.69 2.86
CA VAL A 61 -13.15 -7.11 4.20
C VAL A 61 -12.06 -7.60 5.15
N LYS A 62 -11.76 -8.91 5.16
CA LYS A 62 -10.68 -9.46 5.97
C LYS A 62 -9.33 -8.81 5.64
N MET A 63 -8.98 -8.68 4.36
CA MET A 63 -7.73 -8.01 3.96
C MET A 63 -7.68 -6.54 4.40
N LYS A 64 -8.81 -5.82 4.41
CA LYS A 64 -8.87 -4.43 4.92
C LYS A 64 -8.60 -4.38 6.42
N LEU A 65 -9.16 -5.29 7.20
CA LEU A 65 -8.88 -5.38 8.64
C LEU A 65 -7.41 -5.74 8.93
N GLU A 66 -6.82 -6.63 8.13
CA GLU A 66 -5.39 -6.94 8.20
C GLU A 66 -4.54 -5.69 7.87
N LEU A 67 -4.95 -4.89 6.88
CA LEU A 67 -4.28 -3.64 6.54
C LEU A 67 -4.35 -2.63 7.69
N ASP A 68 -5.51 -2.50 8.35
CA ASP A 68 -5.66 -1.63 9.53
C ASP A 68 -4.74 -2.07 10.67
N ALA A 69 -4.63 -3.38 10.91
CA ALA A 69 -3.69 -3.92 11.90
C ALA A 69 -2.23 -3.58 11.55
N LEU A 70 -1.82 -3.69 10.28
CA LEU A 70 -0.47 -3.29 9.85
C LEU A 70 -0.21 -1.80 10.05
N TYR A 71 -1.20 -0.93 9.80
CA TYR A 71 -1.07 0.49 10.08
C TYR A 71 -0.91 0.78 11.57
N VAL A 72 -1.63 0.04 12.43
CA VAL A 72 -1.46 0.12 13.88
C VAL A 72 -0.06 -0.32 14.29
N ASP A 73 0.44 -1.43 13.75
CA ASP A 73 1.79 -1.91 14.07
C ASP A 73 2.89 -0.95 13.58
N TRP A 74 2.71 -0.35 12.41
CA TRP A 74 3.62 0.69 11.91
C TRP A 74 3.59 1.95 12.77
N ALA A 75 2.41 2.42 13.18
CA ALA A 75 2.26 3.59 14.06
C ALA A 75 2.92 3.36 15.44
N HIS A 76 2.95 2.11 15.92
CA HIS A 76 3.64 1.72 17.15
C HIS A 76 5.13 1.38 16.94
N GLY A 77 5.67 1.51 15.72
CA GLY A 77 7.07 1.23 15.41
C GLY A 77 7.44 -0.26 15.41
N LYS A 78 6.46 -1.17 15.38
CA LYS A 78 6.68 -2.63 15.28
C LYS A 78 6.94 -3.10 13.86
N LEU A 79 6.51 -2.31 12.89
CA LEU A 79 6.75 -2.48 11.46
C LEU A 79 7.66 -1.35 10.98
N SER A 80 8.63 -1.62 10.11
CA SER A 80 9.66 -0.65 9.66
C SER A 80 9.92 -0.76 8.17
#